data_AF-A0A919TPK7-F1
#
_entry.id   AF-A0A919TPK7-F1
#
_cell.length_a   1.000
_cell.length_b   1.000
_cell.length_c   1.000
_cell.angle_alpha   90.00
_cell.angle_beta   90.00
_cell.angle_gamma   90.00
#
_symmetry.space_group_name_H-M   'P 1'
#
loop_
_entity.id
_entity.type
_entity.pdbx_description
1 polymer ?
#
loop_
_entity_poly.entity_id
_entity_poly.type
_entity_poly.pdbx_seq_one_letter_code
_entity_poly.pdbx_strand_id
1 'polypeptide(L)'
;MPRIIRMPSTDVVRNGTKRRRFIEEMFRLYRAAGSPALREIEEWIRANDDLKGTASTETIRRILRGHVPPRWHTVEAIALAFFAASDLEPGQERWTDNINEPFSNMDALRQAWAEAVEEDPAASDPRVPNNFDDPWATAPRPAASNFNDEPPF
;
A
#
# COMPACT_ATOMS: atom_id res chain seq x y z
N MET A 1 -19.73 14.11 -3.58
CA MET A 1 -20.15 12.69 -3.48
C MET A 1 -18.90 11.84 -3.27
N PRO A 2 -18.83 11.03 -2.20
CA PRO A 2 -17.69 10.14 -1.96
C PRO A 2 -17.64 9.09 -3.09
N ARG A 3 -16.55 9.07 -3.85
CA ARG A 3 -16.31 7.99 -4.83
C ARG A 3 -15.84 6.77 -4.07
N ILE A 4 -16.75 5.84 -3.84
CA ILE A 4 -16.46 4.54 -3.24
C ILE A 4 -15.44 3.83 -4.13
N ILE A 5 -14.27 3.53 -3.59
CA ILE A 5 -13.26 2.75 -4.30
C ILE A 5 -13.70 1.29 -4.27
N ARG A 6 -13.77 0.68 -5.45
CA ARG A 6 -14.07 -0.76 -5.58
C ARG A 6 -12.78 -1.56 -5.52
N MET A 7 -12.90 -2.77 -4.98
CA MET A 7 -11.81 -3.74 -4.94
C MET A 7 -11.25 -3.98 -6.36
N PRO A 8 -9.92 -3.98 -6.53
CA PRO A 8 -9.32 -4.18 -7.84
C PRO A 8 -9.65 -5.58 -8.38
N SER A 9 -10.05 -5.64 -9.65
CA SER A 9 -10.32 -6.89 -10.36
C SER A 9 -9.06 -7.75 -10.45
N THR A 10 -9.25 -9.06 -10.62
CA THR A 10 -8.18 -10.06 -10.80
C THR A 10 -7.21 -9.76 -11.94
N ASP A 11 -7.61 -8.93 -12.90
CA ASP A 11 -6.79 -8.42 -14.00
C ASP A 11 -5.69 -7.45 -13.54
N VAL A 12 -5.96 -6.66 -12.48
CA VAL A 12 -5.02 -5.68 -11.92
C VAL A 12 -4.12 -6.33 -10.87
N VAL A 13 -4.68 -7.29 -10.13
CA VAL A 13 -3.95 -8.07 -9.11
C VAL A 13 -4.36 -9.53 -9.25
N ARG A 14 -3.43 -10.35 -9.76
CA ARG A 14 -3.68 -11.78 -9.96
C ARG A 14 -4.16 -12.45 -8.67
N ASN A 15 -5.07 -13.40 -8.83
CA ASN A 15 -5.55 -14.22 -7.72
C ASN A 15 -4.42 -15.08 -7.15
N GLY A 16 -4.38 -15.22 -5.82
CA GLY A 16 -3.39 -16.06 -5.11
C GLY A 16 -2.04 -15.40 -4.83
N THR A 17 -1.81 -14.19 -5.33
CA THR A 17 -0.59 -13.39 -5.14
C THR A 17 -0.54 -12.81 -3.71
N LYS A 18 0.64 -12.78 -3.08
CA LYS A 18 0.81 -12.23 -1.70
C LYS A 18 0.37 -10.77 -1.62
N ARG A 19 0.66 -10.01 -2.68
CA ARG A 19 0.12 -8.65 -2.89
C ARG A 19 -1.39 -8.54 -2.77
N ARG A 20 -2.15 -9.53 -3.25
CA ARG A 20 -3.61 -9.52 -3.17
C ARG A 20 -4.10 -9.62 -1.73
N ARG A 21 -3.47 -10.49 -0.92
CA ARG A 21 -3.81 -10.65 0.51
C ARG A 21 -3.66 -9.34 1.28
N PHE A 22 -2.57 -8.59 1.03
CA PHE A 22 -2.36 -7.27 1.62
C PHE A 22 -3.48 -6.29 1.25
N ILE A 23 -3.86 -6.26 -0.03
CA ILE A 23 -4.91 -5.36 -0.52
C ILE A 23 -6.27 -5.75 0.07
N GLU A 24 -6.54 -7.05 0.18
CA GLU A 24 -7.77 -7.57 0.80
C GLU A 24 -7.88 -7.14 2.26
N GLU A 25 -6.79 -7.17 3.04
CA GLU A 25 -6.77 -6.64 4.40
C GLU A 25 -7.02 -5.13 4.44
N MET A 26 -6.38 -4.35 3.56
CA MET A 26 -6.63 -2.91 3.48
C MET A 26 -8.08 -2.57 3.10
N PHE A 27 -8.67 -3.34 2.18
CA PHE A 27 -10.09 -3.19 1.84
C PHE A 27 -11.03 -3.61 2.96
N ARG A 28 -10.67 -4.64 3.74
CA ARG A 28 -11.42 -5.05 4.92
C ARG A 28 -11.51 -3.89 5.91
N LEU A 29 -10.38 -3.25 6.22
CA LEU A 29 -10.33 -2.08 7.11
C LEU A 29 -11.10 -0.89 6.51
N TYR A 30 -10.88 -0.59 5.22
CA TYR A 30 -11.61 0.49 4.54
C TYR A 30 -13.13 0.30 4.58
N ARG A 31 -13.60 -0.94 4.41
CA ARG A 31 -15.02 -1.27 4.46
C ARG A 31 -15.55 -1.24 5.90
N ALA A 32 -14.77 -1.70 6.87
CA ALA A 32 -15.12 -1.65 8.29
C ALA A 32 -15.26 -0.20 8.79
N ALA A 33 -14.43 0.71 8.29
CA ALA A 33 -14.52 2.15 8.53
C ALA A 33 -15.70 2.84 7.82
N GLY A 34 -16.56 2.10 7.12
CA GLY A 34 -17.71 2.68 6.41
C GLY A 34 -17.37 3.34 5.08
N SER A 35 -16.21 3.03 4.48
CA SER A 35 -15.72 3.64 3.23
C SER A 35 -15.55 5.16 3.32
N PRO A 36 -14.72 5.67 4.26
CA PRO A 36 -14.51 7.09 4.46
C PRO A 36 -13.92 7.76 3.22
N ALA A 37 -14.08 9.08 3.07
CA ALA A 37 -13.43 9.79 1.98
C ALA A 37 -11.92 9.80 2.21
N LEU A 38 -11.14 9.58 1.15
CA LEU A 38 -9.67 9.55 1.25
C LEU A 38 -9.08 10.85 1.81
N ARG A 39 -9.77 11.97 1.58
CA ARG A 39 -9.38 13.27 2.11
C ARG A 39 -9.52 13.33 3.62
N GLU A 40 -10.58 12.73 4.17
CA GLU A 40 -10.77 12.64 5.63
C GLU A 40 -9.65 11.82 6.28
N ILE A 41 -9.21 10.75 5.61
CA ILE A 41 -8.08 9.92 6.05
C ILE A 41 -6.77 10.71 5.99
N GLU A 42 -6.49 11.43 4.91
CA GLU A 42 -5.32 12.28 4.81
C GLU A 42 -5.33 13.38 5.88
N GLU A 43 -6.47 14.04 6.09
CA GLU A 43 -6.66 15.09 7.09
C GLU A 43 -6.43 14.54 8.50
N TRP A 44 -6.93 13.34 8.80
CA TRP A 44 -6.69 12.65 10.06
C TRP A 44 -5.21 12.32 10.26
N ILE A 45 -4.54 11.75 9.25
CA ILE A 45 -3.11 11.43 9.31
C ILE A 45 -2.29 12.70 9.52
N ARG A 46 -2.63 13.79 8.81
CA ARG A 46 -1.94 15.08 8.96
C ARG A 46 -2.18 15.72 10.34
N ALA A 47 -3.34 15.50 10.95
CA ALA A 47 -3.65 16.03 12.27
C ALA A 47 -2.96 15.25 13.41
N ASN A 48 -2.48 14.02 13.15
CA ASN A 48 -1.83 13.17 14.13
C ASN A 48 -0.30 13.23 13.96
N ASP A 49 0.33 14.18 14.67
CA ASP A 49 1.79 14.42 14.63
C ASP A 49 2.62 13.27 15.23
N ASP A 50 2.00 12.35 15.99
CA ASP A 50 2.67 11.18 16.56
C ASP A 50 2.99 10.10 15.50
N LEU A 51 2.33 10.15 14.34
CA LEU A 51 2.53 9.18 13.27
C LEU A 51 3.92 9.35 12.62
N LYS A 52 4.66 8.23 12.54
CA LYS A 52 5.97 8.19 11.87
C LYS A 52 5.89 8.24 10.33
N GLY A 53 4.69 8.13 9.78
CA GLY A 53 4.46 8.08 8.34
C GLY A 53 3.39 9.07 7.90
N THR A 54 3.49 9.50 6.64
CA THR A 54 2.50 10.34 5.98
C THR A 54 1.91 9.62 4.78
N ALA A 55 0.65 9.92 4.47
CA ALA A 55 0.00 9.42 3.27
C ALA A 55 -0.93 10.49 2.68
N SER A 56 -0.73 10.82 1.41
CA SER A 56 -1.63 11.67 0.65
C SER A 56 -2.82 10.86 0.12
N THR A 57 -3.91 11.54 -0.22
CA THR A 57 -5.08 10.97 -0.89
C THR A 57 -4.71 10.07 -2.10
N GLU A 58 -3.72 10.47 -2.88
CA GLU A 58 -3.24 9.69 -4.03
C GLU A 58 -2.53 8.40 -3.63
N THR A 59 -1.71 8.45 -2.58
CA THR A 59 -1.04 7.27 -2.01
C THR A 59 -2.07 6.26 -1.54
N ILE A 60 -3.06 6.71 -0.77
CA ILE A 60 -4.14 5.84 -0.27
C ILE A 60 -4.93 5.23 -1.44
N ARG A 61 -5.25 6.04 -2.45
CA ARG A 61 -5.92 5.56 -3.68
C ARG A 61 -5.09 4.52 -4.43
N ARG A 62 -3.78 4.73 -4.60
CA ARG A 62 -2.89 3.77 -5.30
C ARG A 62 -2.82 2.46 -4.51
N ILE A 63 -2.73 2.51 -3.19
CA ILE A 63 -2.73 1.32 -2.33
C ILE A 63 -4.01 0.51 -2.50
N LEU A 64 -5.17 1.17 -2.45
CA LEU A 64 -6.47 0.55 -2.72
C LEU A 64 -6.66 0.14 -4.20
N ARG A 65 -5.80 0.57 -5.12
CA ARG A 65 -5.76 0.03 -6.50
C ARG A 65 -4.78 -1.12 -6.66
N GLY A 66 -4.06 -1.42 -5.60
CA GLY A 66 -3.17 -2.55 -5.48
C GLY A 66 -1.71 -2.20 -5.46
N HIS A 67 -1.31 -0.94 -5.29
CA HIS A 67 0.09 -0.58 -5.05
C HIS A 67 0.53 -1.00 -3.64
N VAL A 68 1.72 -1.58 -3.50
CA VAL A 68 2.29 -1.88 -2.17
C VAL A 68 3.35 -0.82 -1.88
N PRO A 69 3.20 -0.02 -0.81
CA PRO A 69 4.18 1.01 -0.51
C PRO A 69 5.47 0.36 0.05
N PRO A 70 6.66 0.91 -0.25
CA PRO A 70 7.93 0.37 0.26
C PRO A 70 8.15 0.60 1.76
N ARG A 71 7.37 1.49 2.39
CA ARG A 71 7.56 1.89 3.79
C ARG A 71 6.40 1.42 4.65
N TRP A 72 6.72 0.63 5.66
CA TRP A 72 5.76 0.19 6.68
C TRP A 72 5.05 1.37 7.36
N HIS A 73 5.76 2.44 7.72
CA HIS A 73 5.16 3.59 8.39
C HIS A 73 4.03 4.26 7.60
N THR A 74 4.08 4.22 6.26
CA THR A 74 2.98 4.71 5.42
C THR A 74 1.74 3.82 5.52
N VAL A 75 1.93 2.50 5.57
CA VAL A 75 0.84 1.53 5.78
C VAL A 75 0.24 1.69 7.17
N GLU A 76 1.10 1.75 8.17
CA GLU A 76 0.74 1.92 9.58
C GLU A 76 -0.11 3.17 9.81
N ALA A 77 0.30 4.33 9.27
CA ALA A 77 -0.47 5.57 9.37
C ALA A 77 -1.88 5.44 8.76
N ILE A 78 -2.00 4.80 7.60
CA ILE A 78 -3.28 4.58 6.92
C ILE A 78 -4.14 3.59 7.70
N ALA A 79 -3.55 2.51 8.20
CA ALA A 79 -4.24 1.50 8.99
C ALA A 79 -4.79 2.10 10.28
N LEU A 80 -3.99 2.88 11.01
CA LEU A 80 -4.41 3.59 12.21
C LEU A 80 -5.56 4.56 11.94
N ALA A 81 -5.52 5.27 10.81
CA ALA A 81 -6.62 6.13 10.39
C ALA A 81 -7.91 5.33 10.10
N PHE A 82 -7.81 4.14 9.51
CA PHE A 82 -8.96 3.26 9.34
C PHE A 82 -9.47 2.68 10.64
N PHE A 83 -8.58 2.29 11.58
CA PHE A 83 -8.97 1.83 12.90
C PHE A 83 -9.74 2.93 13.64
N ALA A 84 -9.22 4.16 13.66
CA ALA A 84 -9.88 5.30 14.28
C ALA A 84 -11.25 5.65 13.66
N ALA A 85 -11.43 5.38 12.36
CA ALA A 85 -12.70 5.55 11.67
C ALA A 85 -13.63 4.32 11.77
N SER A 86 -13.18 3.24 12.39
CA SER A 86 -13.93 1.99 12.55
C SER A 86 -14.12 1.66 14.03
N ASP A 87 -14.90 0.62 14.32
CA ASP A 87 -15.04 0.08 15.68
C ASP A 87 -13.94 -0.94 16.04
N LEU A 88 -12.95 -1.14 15.15
CA LEU A 88 -11.89 -2.13 15.32
C LEU A 88 -10.69 -1.53 16.05
N GLU A 89 -10.12 -2.30 16.99
CA GLU A 89 -8.89 -1.90 17.66
C GLU A 89 -7.64 -2.50 16.97
N PRO A 90 -6.53 -1.74 16.86
CA PRO A 90 -5.30 -2.22 16.22
C PRO A 90 -4.69 -3.42 16.94
N GLY A 91 -4.83 -3.47 18.28
CA GLY A 91 -4.39 -4.56 19.14
C GLY A 91 -5.46 -5.62 19.40
N GLN A 92 -6.63 -5.52 18.76
CA GLN A 92 -7.68 -6.53 18.94
C GLN A 92 -7.18 -7.89 18.44
N GLU A 93 -7.24 -8.88 19.32
CA GLU A 93 -6.88 -10.25 19.01
C GLU A 93 -7.81 -10.79 17.92
N ARG A 94 -7.21 -11.29 16.84
CA ARG A 94 -7.93 -11.87 15.72
C ARG A 94 -7.95 -13.37 15.90
N TRP A 95 -9.15 -13.94 16.10
CA TRP A 95 -9.35 -15.38 16.03
C TRP A 95 -8.99 -15.90 14.64
N THR A 96 -7.81 -16.51 14.55
CA THR A 96 -7.38 -17.32 13.42
C THR A 96 -7.55 -18.80 13.80
N ASP A 97 -7.63 -19.69 12.80
CA ASP A 97 -7.72 -21.15 13.03
C ASP A 97 -6.50 -21.69 13.80
N ASN A 98 -5.40 -20.93 13.81
CA ASN A 98 -4.19 -21.21 14.59
C ASN A 98 -4.31 -20.65 16.03
N ILE A 99 -4.87 -21.46 16.91
CA ILE A 99 -5.14 -21.19 18.34
C ILE A 99 -3.91 -20.87 19.22
N ASN A 100 -2.68 -20.87 18.69
CA ASN A 100 -1.46 -20.85 19.49
C ASN A 100 -0.70 -19.51 19.55
N GLU A 101 -1.07 -18.50 18.77
CA GLU A 101 -0.38 -17.19 18.81
C GLU A 101 -1.40 -16.03 18.81
N PRO A 102 -1.34 -15.11 19.80
CA PRO A 102 -2.18 -13.92 19.80
C PRO A 102 -1.78 -13.02 18.63
N PHE A 103 -2.53 -13.10 17.55
CA PHE A 103 -2.26 -12.36 16.32
C PHE A 103 -3.14 -11.11 16.28
N SER A 104 -2.52 -9.94 16.42
CA SER A 104 -3.22 -8.65 16.38
C SER A 104 -3.54 -8.24 14.94
N ASN A 105 -4.58 -7.43 14.74
CA ASN A 105 -4.91 -6.88 13.41
C ASN A 105 -3.72 -6.16 12.74
N MET A 106 -2.91 -5.45 13.53
CA MET A 106 -1.69 -4.81 13.02
C MET A 106 -0.59 -5.80 12.63
N ASP A 107 -0.46 -6.93 13.33
CA ASP A 107 0.54 -7.96 13.02
C ASP A 107 0.17 -8.69 11.72
N ALA A 108 -1.12 -8.95 11.53
CA ALA A 108 -1.67 -9.47 10.27
C ALA A 108 -1.36 -8.59 9.08
N LEU A 109 -1.55 -7.28 9.25
CA LEU A 109 -1.25 -6.32 8.19
C LEU A 109 0.25 -6.21 7.92
N ARG A 110 1.08 -6.24 8.98
CA ARG A 110 2.55 -6.21 8.86
C ARG A 110 3.07 -7.42 8.11
N GLN A 111 2.59 -8.62 8.46
CA GLN A 111 2.97 -9.85 7.76
C GLN A 111 2.55 -9.79 6.29
N ALA A 112 1.28 -9.42 6.01
CA ALA A 112 0.79 -9.34 4.64
C ALA A 112 1.56 -8.30 3.80
N TRP A 113 1.94 -7.17 4.40
CA TRP A 113 2.78 -6.16 3.75
C TRP A 113 4.19 -6.69 3.47
N ALA A 114 4.84 -7.31 4.45
CA ALA A 114 6.18 -7.87 4.30
C ALA A 114 6.20 -8.93 3.19
N GLU A 115 5.24 -9.85 3.19
CA GLU A 115 5.08 -10.86 2.15
C GLU A 115 4.85 -10.25 0.77
N ALA A 116 4.05 -9.19 0.67
CA ALA A 116 3.77 -8.49 -0.58
C ALA A 116 5.01 -7.74 -1.11
N VAL A 117 5.84 -7.20 -0.22
CA VAL A 117 7.12 -6.58 -0.56
C VAL A 117 8.14 -7.61 -1.03
N GLU A 118 8.23 -8.77 -0.38
CA GLU A 118 9.14 -9.85 -0.78
C GLU A 118 8.85 -10.41 -2.17
N GLU A 119 7.57 -10.46 -2.55
CA GLU A 119 7.12 -10.96 -3.86
C GLU A 119 7.49 -10.02 -5.02
N ASP A 120 7.53 -8.71 -4.76
CA ASP A 120 7.87 -7.68 -5.75
C ASP A 120 8.98 -6.77 -5.19
N PRO A 121 10.25 -7.22 -5.17
CA PRO A 121 11.36 -6.43 -4.61
C PRO A 121 11.60 -5.14 -5.39
N ALA A 122 11.11 -5.04 -6.64
CA ALA A 122 11.11 -3.83 -7.43
C ALA A 122 10.29 -2.69 -6.80
N ALA A 123 9.28 -3.01 -5.98
CA ALA A 123 8.53 -2.02 -5.21
C ALA A 123 9.32 -1.48 -4.00
N SER A 124 10.35 -2.21 -3.54
CA SER A 124 11.15 -1.89 -2.34
C SER A 124 12.56 -1.39 -2.61
N ASP A 125 13.02 -1.38 -3.87
CA ASP A 125 14.35 -0.87 -4.19
C ASP A 125 14.41 0.66 -3.96
N PRO A 126 15.30 1.15 -3.08
CA PRO A 126 15.41 2.57 -2.78
C PRO A 126 16.18 3.36 -3.85
N ARG A 127 16.75 2.70 -4.88
CA ARG A 127 17.45 3.35 -6.00
C ARG A 127 16.51 3.73 -7.12
N VAL A 128 15.29 3.18 -7.16
CA VAL A 128 14.21 3.77 -7.94
C VAL A 128 13.82 5.06 -7.20
N PRO A 129 14.07 6.25 -7.76
CA PRO A 129 13.61 7.48 -7.14
C PRO A 129 12.11 7.30 -6.90
N ASN A 130 11.73 7.53 -5.66
CA ASN A 130 10.37 7.42 -5.16
C ASN A 130 9.55 8.53 -5.87
N ASN A 131 9.19 8.28 -7.14
CA ASN A 131 8.44 9.19 -7.98
C ASN A 131 6.98 9.11 -7.51
N PHE A 132 6.75 9.70 -6.35
CA PHE A 132 5.45 10.02 -5.79
C PHE A 132 4.64 10.96 -6.71
N ASP A 133 5.30 11.53 -7.73
CA ASP A 133 4.75 12.33 -8.83
C ASP A 133 5.20 11.72 -10.17
N ASP A 134 4.44 10.76 -10.70
CA ASP A 134 4.58 10.43 -12.14
C ASP A 134 3.23 9.96 -12.70
N PRO A 135 2.50 10.84 -13.39
CA PRO A 135 1.30 10.49 -14.14
C PRO A 135 1.60 9.96 -15.56
N TRP A 136 2.87 9.71 -15.92
CA TRP A 136 3.31 9.42 -17.29
C TRP A 136 4.30 8.23 -17.40
N ALA A 137 4.00 7.09 -16.78
CA ALA A 137 4.58 5.80 -17.19
C ALA A 137 4.07 5.33 -18.58
N THR A 138 4.01 6.27 -19.54
CA THR A 138 3.87 6.05 -20.97
C THR A 138 4.93 6.93 -21.65
N ALA A 139 6.15 6.40 -21.73
CA ALA A 139 7.07 6.71 -22.81
C ALA A 139 7.91 5.45 -23.09
N PRO A 140 8.09 5.06 -24.36
CA PRO A 140 8.79 3.83 -24.72
C PRO A 140 10.24 3.93 -24.28
N ARG A 141 10.80 2.84 -23.73
CA ARG A 141 12.24 2.69 -23.50
C ARG A 141 12.98 3.06 -24.80
N PRO A 142 13.81 4.11 -24.85
CA PRO A 142 14.92 4.07 -25.77
C PRO A 142 15.95 3.11 -25.16
N ALA A 143 16.20 2.01 -25.86
CA ALA A 143 17.42 1.26 -25.66
C ALA A 143 18.60 2.21 -25.96
N ALA A 144 19.30 2.66 -24.93
CA ALA A 144 20.71 3.04 -25.06
C ALA A 144 21.48 1.74 -24.75
N SER A 145 21.99 0.95 -25.70
CA SER A 145 22.82 1.30 -26.87
C SER A 145 23.97 2.22 -26.48
N ASN A 146 24.80 1.79 -25.52
CA ASN A 146 26.20 2.20 -25.50
C ASN A 146 26.96 1.36 -26.53
N PHE A 147 26.79 1.72 -27.80
CA PHE A 147 27.83 1.48 -28.80
C PHE A 147 28.91 2.53 -28.54
N ASN A 148 30.02 2.11 -27.94
CA ASN A 148 31.23 2.91 -27.88
C ASN A 148 31.93 2.74 -29.24
N ASP A 149 31.56 3.57 -30.21
CA ASP A 149 32.20 3.71 -31.52
C ASP A 149 33.35 4.72 -31.34
N GLU A 150 34.58 4.23 -31.26
CA GLU A 150 35.79 5.05 -31.24
C GLU A 150 36.28 5.21 -32.69
N PRO A 151 36.28 6.42 -33.28
CA PRO A 151 36.75 6.62 -34.65
C PRO A 151 38.29 6.68 -34.70
N PRO A 152 38.93 6.07 -35.72
CA PRO A 152 40.37 6.07 -35.87
C PRO A 152 40.88 7.40 -36.48
N PHE A 153 42.01 7.89 -35.96
CA PHE A 153 42.89 8.85 -36.63
C PHE A 153 44.31 8.29 -36.67
#